data_AF-A0A8S8YK08-F1
#
_entry.id   AF-A0A8S8YK08-F1
#
_cell.length_a   1.000
_cell.length_b   1.000
_cell.length_c   1.000
_cell.angle_alpha   90.00
_cell.angle_beta   90.00
_cell.angle_gamma   90.00
#
_symmetry.space_group_name_H-M   'P 1'
#
loop_
_entity.id
_entity.type
_entity.pdbx_description
1 polymer ?
#
loop_
_entity_poly.entity_id
_entity_poly.type
_entity_poly.pdbx_seq_one_letter_code
_entity_poly.pdbx_strand_id
1 'polypeptide(L)' 'MTSNAVAVWERVTGKLERGAGNIRSCFVKTSMGPSIRVEVII' A
#
# COMPACT_ATOMS: atom_id res chain seq x y z
N MET A 1 -12.89 -0.36 3.88
CA MET A 1 -11.82 -0.50 2.87
C MET A 1 -10.53 0.16 3.34
N THR A 2 -10.56 1.43 3.76
CA THR A 2 -9.37 2.19 4.18
C THR A 2 -8.60 1.55 5.33
N SER A 3 -9.28 1.14 6.40
CA SER A 3 -8.63 0.50 7.57
C SER A 3 -7.88 -0.79 7.21
N ASN A 4 -8.41 -1.58 6.26
CA ASN A 4 -7.79 -2.83 5.85
C ASN A 4 -6.54 -2.56 5.00
N ALA A 5 -6.57 -1.52 4.16
CA ALA A 5 -5.43 -1.13 3.35
C ALA A 5 -4.26 -0.65 4.22
N VAL A 6 -4.54 0.14 5.27
CA VAL A 6 -3.52 0.59 6.24
C VAL A 6 -2.95 -0.59 7.03
N ALA A 7 -3.78 -1.51 7.50
CA ALA A 7 -3.30 -2.70 8.21
C ALA A 7 -2.41 -3.60 7.34
N VAL A 8 -2.73 -3.76 6.05
CA VAL A 8 -1.88 -4.49 5.10
C VAL A 8 -0.58 -3.74 4.83
N TRP A 9 -0.66 -2.41 4.68
CA TRP A 9 0.52 -1.56 4.50
C TRP A 9 1.50 -1.72 5.66
N GLU A 10 1.06 -1.52 6.90
CA GLU A 10 1.88 -1.63 8.11
C GLU A 10 2.53 -3.00 8.24
N ARG A 11 1.78 -4.07 7.95
CA ARG A 11 2.30 -5.45 7.95
C ARG A 11 3.42 -5.67 6.94
N VAL A 12 3.33 -5.07 5.76
CA VAL A 12 4.32 -5.23 4.70
C VAL A 12 5.53 -4.34 4.98
N THR A 13 5.32 -3.07 5.33
CA THR A 13 6.42 -2.15 5.66
C THR A 13 7.20 -2.59 6.89
N GLY A 14 6.55 -3.18 7.90
CA GLY A 14 7.22 -3.70 9.10
C GLY A 14 8.13 -4.91 8.85
N LYS A 15 8.04 -5.56 7.68
CA LYS A 15 8.93 -6.67 7.29
C LYS A 15 10.11 -6.23 6.43
N LEU A 16 10.12 -4.98 5.97
CA LEU A 16 11.15 -4.46 5.08
C LEU A 16 12.15 -3.67 5.91
N GLU A 17 13.44 -4.00 5.79
CA GLU A 17 14.51 -3.35 6.57
C GLU A 17 14.61 -1.83 6.30
N ARG A 18 14.25 -1.38 5.09
CA ARG A 18 14.12 0.04 4.71
C ARG A 18 12.67 0.55 4.72
N GLY A 19 11.73 -0.23 5.25
CA GLY A 19 10.31 0.12 5.33
C GLY A 19 9.68 0.51 3.99
N ALA A 20 8.95 1.62 3.98
CA ALA A 20 8.29 2.17 2.80
C ALA A 20 9.25 2.53 1.65
N GLY A 21 10.53 2.79 1.94
CA GLY A 21 11.54 3.10 0.93
C GLY A 21 11.87 1.94 -0.01
N ASN A 22 11.46 0.71 0.32
CA ASN A 22 11.54 -0.45 -0.56
C ASN A 22 10.34 -0.58 -1.52
N ILE A 23 9.24 0.15 -1.28
CA ILE A 23 8.02 0.07 -2.09
C ILE A 23 8.02 1.24 -3.08
N ARG A 24 8.23 0.95 -4.36
CA ARG A 24 8.29 1.99 -5.42
C ARG A 24 6.93 2.53 -5.84
N SER A 25 5.86 1.76 -5.66
CA SER A 25 4.50 2.15 -6.02
C SER A 25 3.46 1.25 -5.35
N CYS A 26 2.35 1.84 -4.91
CA CYS A 26 1.18 1.11 -4.41
C CYS A 26 -0.02 1.39 -5.31
N PHE A 27 -0.79 0.34 -5.61
CA PHE A 27 -2.01 0.46 -6.39
C PHE A 27 -3.14 -0.30 -5.72
N VAL A 28 -4.34 0.28 -5.75
CA VAL A 28 -5.57 -0.36 -5.30
C VAL A 28 -6.53 -0.44 -6.47
N LYS A 29 -7.04 -1.64 -6.73
CA LYS A 29 -8.06 -1.90 -7.76
C LYS A 29 -9.21 -2.71 -7.17
N THR A 30 -10.41 -2.53 -7.71
CA THR A 30 -11.53 -3.43 -7.48
C THR A 30 -11.51 -4.57 -8.53
N SER A 31 -12.41 -5.55 -8.44
CA SER A 31 -12.39 -6.72 -9.34
C SER A 31 -12.32 -6.33 -10.82
N MET A 32 -13.19 -5.40 -11.24
CA MET A 32 -13.30 -4.94 -12.63
C MET A 32 -13.05 -3.44 -12.81
N GLY A 33 -12.74 -2.70 -11.73
CA GLY A 33 -12.53 -1.26 -11.79
C GLY A 33 -11.09 -0.86 -12.12
N PRO A 34 -10.87 0.43 -12.45
CA PRO A 34 -9.55 0.94 -12.75
C PRO A 34 -8.61 0.87 -11.55
N SER A 35 -7.31 0.75 -11.83
CA SER A 35 -6.27 0.72 -10.82
C SER A 35 -5.86 2.15 -10.45
N ILE A 36 -5.99 2.50 -9.18
CA ILE A 36 -5.65 3.84 -8.68
C ILE A 36 -4.30 3.75 -7.97
N ARG A 37 -3.34 4.60 -8.37
CA ARG A 37 -2.08 4.75 -7.65
C ARG A 37 -2.37 5.46 -6.33
N VAL A 38 -1.96 4.84 -5.23
CA VAL A 38 -2.07 5.41 -3.90
C VAL A 38 -0.71 5.95 -3.50
N GLU A 39 -0.63 7.25 -3.28
CA GLU A 39 0.52 7.86 -2.63
C GLU A 39 0.32 7.79 -1.13
N VAL A 40 1.24 7.10 -0.45
CA VAL A 40 1.25 7.06 1.01
C VAL A 40 2.14 8.21 1.46
N ILE A 41 1.51 9.30 1.88
CA ILE A 41 2.17 10.40 2.59
C ILE A 41 2.24 9.97 4.05
N ILE A 42 3.46 9.84 4.56
CA ILE A 42 3.75 9.44 5.94
C ILE A 42 3.86 10.69 6.81
#